data_AF-A0A094D288-F1
#
_entry.id   AF-A0A094D288-F1
#
_cell.length_a   1.000
_cell.length_b   1.000
_cell.length_c   1.000
_cell.angle_alpha   90.00
_cell.angle_beta   90.00
_cell.angle_gamma   90.00
#
_symmetry.space_group_name_H-M   'P 1'
#
loop_
_entity.id
_entity.type
_entity.pdbx_description
1 polymer ?
#
loop_
_entity_poly.entity_id
_entity_poly.type
_entity_poly.pdbx_seq_one_letter_code
_entity_poly.pdbx_strand_id
1 'polypeptide(L)'
;MEKYSQFRDRGSGIAPFFPVSSPTSTLYLPVNIFLFAVKLPLFLAITVAYFFFLQWLPLGAFTRKAMLWVILGAPGIWWIDLQIDGVKKGSLAREKQRLPTPSSIIASSFTSPVDALYLAAIFDPVFTVSYPGTRQVRPISLLGAMLRALSGPEEAPPAGVKLVDLGTLVSENPDSVIVVFPECTTTNGKGILPLSPSLLNVPSTTKIFPINLRYSPPDITTPLPGRYWSFLWNLLSQQTHCIRVRIAEAVYNPAKPGDVSSEKKDKYLVNFLDLPEEESTDMSSGMRKRGVNAEEQKVLDQVGEALARLGRVKRVGLTVKDKAAFVGAWSKKIR
;
A
#
# COMPACT_ATOMS: atom_id res chain seq x y z
N MET A 1 13.91 -25.18 11.04
CA MET A 1 13.14 -23.92 10.85
C MET A 1 13.96 -22.65 11.09
N GLU A 2 15.24 -22.75 11.46
CA GLU A 2 16.07 -21.62 11.91
C GLU A 2 16.62 -20.74 10.76
N LYS A 3 16.80 -21.31 9.57
CA LYS A 3 17.42 -20.65 8.39
C LYS A 3 16.71 -19.38 7.90
N TYR A 4 15.44 -19.19 8.26
CA TYR A 4 14.66 -18.00 7.89
C TYR A 4 14.22 -17.15 9.10
N SER A 5 14.72 -17.47 10.30
CA SER A 5 14.46 -16.67 11.50
C SER A 5 15.01 -15.24 11.36
N GLN A 6 16.05 -15.05 10.54
CA GLN A 6 16.61 -13.73 10.21
C GLN A 6 15.63 -12.80 9.47
N PHE A 7 14.61 -13.35 8.81
CA PHE A 7 13.56 -12.60 8.11
C PHE A 7 12.30 -12.42 8.97
N ARG A 8 12.43 -12.67 10.28
CA ARG A 8 11.47 -12.25 11.29
C ARG A 8 11.98 -10.98 11.94
N ASP A 9 11.06 -10.08 12.20
CA ASP A 9 11.36 -8.87 12.94
C ASP A 9 11.85 -9.25 14.36
N ARG A 10 13.03 -8.73 14.76
CA ARG A 10 13.68 -9.14 16.02
C ARG A 10 12.87 -8.74 17.26
N GLY A 11 12.14 -7.61 17.19
CA GLY A 11 11.32 -7.13 18.30
C GLY A 11 9.97 -7.82 18.40
N SER A 12 9.28 -8.00 17.28
CA SER A 12 7.91 -8.52 17.27
C SER A 12 7.77 -10.01 16.93
N GLY A 13 8.82 -10.64 16.38
CA GLY A 13 8.78 -12.01 15.86
C GLY A 13 7.93 -12.20 14.60
N ILE A 14 7.39 -11.11 14.03
CA ILE A 14 6.49 -11.14 12.88
C ILE A 14 7.28 -11.39 11.59
N ALA A 15 6.71 -12.20 10.70
CA ALA A 15 7.32 -12.59 9.44
C ALA A 15 6.47 -12.08 8.26
N PRO A 16 6.65 -10.81 7.81
CA PRO A 16 5.78 -10.15 6.83
C PRO A 16 5.95 -10.69 5.40
N PHE A 17 7.05 -11.38 5.10
CA PHE A 17 7.36 -11.88 3.77
C PHE A 17 6.93 -13.34 3.54
N PHE A 18 6.50 -14.03 4.60
CA PHE A 18 6.12 -15.42 4.48
C PHE A 18 4.74 -15.56 3.84
N PRO A 19 4.58 -16.49 2.88
CA PRO A 19 3.28 -16.77 2.30
C PRO A 19 2.32 -17.26 3.38
N VAL A 20 1.08 -16.79 3.31
CA VAL A 20 0.01 -17.24 4.19
C VAL A 20 -0.83 -18.21 3.39
N SER A 21 -0.99 -19.42 3.92
CA SER A 21 -1.86 -20.44 3.35
C SER A 21 -3.10 -20.56 4.21
N SER A 22 -4.25 -20.55 3.55
CA SER A 22 -5.53 -20.87 4.17
C SER A 22 -5.71 -22.38 4.18
N PRO A 23 -6.21 -22.99 5.27
CA PRO A 23 -6.46 -24.42 5.30
C PRO A 23 -7.54 -24.77 4.27
N THR A 24 -7.19 -25.55 3.26
CA THR A 24 -8.15 -26.12 2.31
C THR A 24 -8.45 -27.55 2.73
N SER A 25 -9.72 -27.86 2.98
CA SER A 25 -10.11 -29.26 3.23
C SER A 25 -9.98 -30.03 1.91
N THR A 26 -9.29 -31.17 1.94
CA THR A 26 -9.13 -32.06 0.79
C THR A 26 -10.46 -32.51 0.18
N LEU A 27 -11.52 -32.56 1.01
CA LEU A 27 -12.90 -32.86 0.59
C LEU A 27 -13.46 -31.84 -0.42
N TYR A 28 -13.08 -30.56 -0.33
CA TYR A 28 -13.54 -29.53 -1.26
C TYR A 28 -12.65 -29.38 -2.49
N LEU A 29 -11.59 -30.18 -2.61
CA LEU A 29 -10.66 -30.10 -3.74
C LEU A 29 -11.36 -30.26 -5.11
N PRO A 30 -12.29 -31.22 -5.32
CA PRO A 30 -12.97 -31.36 -6.60
C PRO A 30 -13.80 -30.11 -6.96
N VAL A 31 -14.48 -29.53 -5.96
CA VAL A 31 -15.25 -28.30 -6.12
C VAL A 31 -14.34 -27.13 -6.47
N ASN A 32 -13.20 -27.00 -5.78
CA ASN A 32 -12.23 -25.95 -6.03
C ASN A 32 -11.61 -26.06 -7.43
N ILE A 33 -11.31 -27.27 -7.91
CA ILE A 33 -10.84 -27.53 -9.28
C ILE A 33 -11.93 -27.12 -10.29
N PHE A 34 -13.18 -27.52 -10.06
CA PHE A 34 -14.29 -27.16 -10.93
C PHE A 34 -14.50 -25.64 -11.00
N LEU A 35 -14.54 -24.97 -9.85
CA LEU A 35 -14.66 -23.51 -9.78
C LEU A 35 -13.50 -22.82 -10.49
N PHE A 36 -12.27 -23.29 -10.28
CA PHE A 36 -11.10 -22.77 -10.97
C PHE A 36 -11.21 -22.92 -12.49
N ALA A 37 -11.58 -24.11 -12.97
CA ALA A 37 -11.70 -24.39 -14.41
C ALA A 37 -12.77 -23.54 -15.10
N VAL A 38 -13.87 -23.23 -14.41
CA VAL A 38 -14.95 -22.37 -14.95
C VAL A 38 -14.60 -20.88 -14.84
N LYS A 39 -14.11 -20.43 -13.68
CA LYS A 39 -13.82 -19.02 -13.44
C LYS A 39 -12.59 -18.52 -14.20
N LEU A 40 -11.57 -19.36 -14.42
CA LEU A 40 -10.34 -18.98 -15.10
C LEU A 40 -10.55 -18.43 -16.52
N PRO A 41 -11.22 -19.14 -17.45
CA PRO A 41 -11.44 -18.62 -18.80
C PRO A 41 -12.29 -17.34 -18.78
N LEU A 42 -13.30 -17.27 -17.91
CA LEU A 42 -14.16 -16.09 -17.76
C LEU A 42 -13.36 -14.88 -17.26
N PHE A 43 -12.60 -15.06 -16.17
CA PHE A 43 -11.77 -14.01 -15.58
C PHE A 43 -10.71 -13.51 -16.57
N LEU A 44 -10.06 -14.43 -17.29
CA LEU A 44 -9.06 -14.08 -18.29
C LEU A 44 -9.69 -13.32 -19.46
N ALA A 45 -10.84 -13.78 -19.97
CA ALA A 45 -11.55 -13.11 -21.06
C ALA A 45 -11.95 -11.69 -20.68
N ILE A 46 -12.53 -11.47 -19.50
CA ILE A 46 -12.92 -10.14 -19.01
C ILE A 46 -11.70 -9.24 -18.83
N THR A 47 -10.64 -9.77 -18.21
CA THR A 47 -9.40 -9.00 -17.94
C THR A 47 -8.71 -8.59 -19.24
N VAL A 48 -8.58 -9.52 -20.20
CA VAL A 48 -7.98 -9.25 -21.51
C VAL A 48 -8.85 -8.28 -22.30
N ALA A 49 -10.18 -8.48 -22.33
CA ALA A 49 -11.11 -7.56 -22.98
C ALA A 49 -10.96 -6.14 -22.43
N TYR A 50 -10.80 -5.99 -21.11
CA TYR A 50 -10.64 -4.70 -20.47
C TYR A 50 -9.33 -4.01 -20.85
N PHE A 51 -8.19 -4.64 -20.58
CA PHE A 51 -6.89 -4.00 -20.75
C PHE A 51 -6.45 -3.88 -22.22
N PHE A 52 -6.90 -4.75 -23.12
CA PHE A 52 -6.48 -4.71 -24.53
C PHE A 52 -7.47 -3.99 -25.45
N PHE A 53 -8.76 -3.93 -25.10
CA PHE A 53 -9.77 -3.35 -25.99
C PHE A 53 -10.50 -2.18 -25.32
N LEU A 54 -11.14 -2.40 -24.17
CA LEU A 54 -12.04 -1.42 -23.57
C LEU A 54 -11.32 -0.20 -22.98
N GLN A 55 -10.08 -0.33 -22.51
CA GLN A 55 -9.34 0.81 -21.96
C GLN A 55 -9.03 1.91 -22.99
N TRP A 56 -8.98 1.54 -24.28
CA TRP A 56 -8.65 2.45 -25.38
C TRP A 56 -9.87 3.21 -25.91
N LEU A 57 -11.07 2.72 -25.59
CA LEU A 57 -12.31 3.40 -25.94
C LEU A 57 -12.54 4.56 -24.95
N PRO A 58 -13.08 5.70 -25.42
CA PRO A 58 -13.45 6.83 -24.56
C PRO A 58 -14.72 6.50 -23.76
N LEU A 59 -14.62 5.51 -22.88
CA LEU A 59 -15.68 5.11 -21.98
C LEU A 59 -15.78 6.12 -20.85
N GLY A 60 -17.00 6.58 -20.56
CA GLY A 60 -17.24 7.46 -19.41
C GLY A 60 -16.74 6.82 -18.09
N ALA A 61 -16.36 7.66 -17.13
CA ALA A 61 -15.79 7.22 -15.85
C ALA A 61 -16.69 6.21 -15.12
N PHE A 62 -18.01 6.36 -15.23
CA PHE A 62 -18.98 5.41 -14.67
C PHE A 62 -18.83 4.01 -15.27
N THR A 63 -18.78 3.91 -16.61
CA THR A 63 -18.64 2.63 -17.33
C THR A 63 -17.31 1.97 -17.00
N ARG A 64 -16.22 2.75 -16.94
CA ARG A 64 -14.90 2.25 -16.54
C ARG A 64 -14.95 1.64 -15.14
N LYS A 65 -15.54 2.34 -14.17
CA LYS A 65 -15.71 1.83 -12.80
C LYS A 65 -16.56 0.56 -12.77
N ALA A 66 -17.68 0.54 -13.51
CA ALA A 66 -18.52 -0.65 -13.60
C ALA A 66 -17.76 -1.86 -14.13
N MET A 67 -16.92 -1.69 -15.17
CA MET A 67 -16.07 -2.76 -15.69
C MET A 67 -15.03 -3.24 -14.67
N LEU A 68 -14.41 -2.33 -13.92
CA LEU A 68 -13.49 -2.69 -12.83
C LEU A 68 -14.18 -3.50 -11.73
N TRP A 69 -15.43 -3.14 -11.41
CA TRP A 69 -16.28 -3.92 -10.50
C TRP A 69 -16.62 -5.32 -11.03
N VAL A 70 -16.84 -5.47 -12.34
CA VAL A 70 -17.03 -6.78 -12.97
C VAL A 70 -15.75 -7.61 -12.89
N ILE A 71 -14.58 -7.03 -13.13
CA ILE A 71 -13.28 -7.73 -12.99
C ILE A 71 -13.06 -8.15 -11.54
N LEU A 72 -13.40 -7.30 -10.57
CA LEU A 72 -13.29 -7.62 -9.14
C LEU A 72 -14.29 -8.71 -8.73
N GLY A 73 -15.51 -8.69 -9.27
CA GLY A 73 -16.55 -9.67 -8.97
C GLY A 73 -16.33 -11.05 -9.59
N ALA A 74 -15.67 -11.15 -10.74
CA ALA A 74 -15.38 -12.41 -11.44
C ALA A 74 -14.66 -13.48 -10.60
N PRO A 75 -13.61 -13.17 -9.80
CA PRO A 75 -13.01 -14.15 -8.89
C PRO A 75 -13.89 -14.53 -7.69
N GLY A 76 -14.98 -13.80 -7.42
CA GLY A 76 -15.88 -14.03 -6.27
C GLY A 76 -15.68 -13.04 -5.12
N ILE A 77 -15.09 -11.87 -5.39
CA ILE A 77 -15.01 -10.78 -4.40
C ILE A 77 -16.33 -10.00 -4.43
N TRP A 78 -17.33 -10.50 -3.70
CA TRP A 78 -18.65 -9.86 -3.61
C TRP A 78 -18.86 -9.10 -2.30
N TRP A 79 -18.07 -9.41 -1.27
CA TRP A 79 -18.26 -8.86 0.07
C TRP A 79 -17.18 -7.85 0.43
N ILE A 80 -17.57 -6.58 0.51
CA ILE A 80 -16.66 -5.50 0.88
C ILE A 80 -17.18 -4.81 2.14
N ASP A 81 -16.44 -4.95 3.23
CA ASP A 81 -16.76 -4.27 4.49
C ASP A 81 -15.90 -3.01 4.61
N LEU A 82 -16.50 -1.86 4.27
CA LEU A 82 -15.87 -0.55 4.43
C LEU A 82 -16.12 -0.02 5.84
N GLN A 83 -15.04 0.33 6.55
CA GLN A 83 -15.09 0.92 7.90
C GLN A 83 -14.24 2.19 7.92
N ILE A 84 -14.83 3.30 8.35
CA ILE A 84 -14.08 4.52 8.67
C ILE A 84 -13.77 4.49 10.16
N ASP A 85 -12.53 4.80 10.49
CA ASP A 85 -12.05 4.87 11.86
C ASP A 85 -12.72 6.03 12.61
N GLY A 86 -13.22 5.76 13.82
CA GLY A 86 -13.94 6.74 14.64
C GLY A 86 -15.43 6.93 14.32
N VAL A 87 -15.96 6.34 13.23
CA VAL A 87 -17.36 6.53 12.79
C VAL A 87 -18.16 5.23 12.90
N LYS A 88 -19.34 5.29 13.53
CA LYS A 88 -20.28 4.14 13.55
C LYS A 88 -20.80 3.89 12.13
N LYS A 89 -20.92 2.61 11.72
CA LYS A 89 -21.28 2.19 10.35
C LYS A 89 -22.50 2.89 9.72
N GLY A 90 -23.47 3.34 10.53
CA GLY A 90 -24.67 4.05 10.06
C GLY A 90 -24.50 5.55 9.78
N SER A 91 -23.41 6.19 10.21
CA SER A 91 -23.18 7.63 10.04
C SER A 91 -22.28 7.98 8.85
N LEU A 92 -21.84 6.98 8.07
CA LEU A 92 -20.91 7.14 6.94
C LEU A 92 -21.37 8.19 5.91
N ALA A 93 -22.67 8.19 5.59
CA ALA A 93 -23.24 9.12 4.62
C ALA A 93 -23.24 10.59 5.11
N ARG A 94 -23.19 10.81 6.43
CA ARG A 94 -23.18 12.14 7.05
C ARG A 94 -21.78 12.75 7.11
N GLU A 95 -20.74 11.93 7.08
CA GLU A 95 -19.34 12.37 7.29
C GLU A 95 -18.49 12.24 6.02
N LYS A 96 -18.99 12.78 4.90
CA LYS A 96 -18.29 12.77 3.59
C LYS A 96 -16.89 13.39 3.62
N GLN A 97 -16.61 14.27 4.58
CA GLN A 97 -15.30 14.92 4.75
C GLN A 97 -14.19 13.95 5.19
N ARG A 98 -14.54 12.77 5.73
CA ARG A 98 -13.60 11.72 6.17
C ARG A 98 -13.21 10.75 5.04
N LEU A 99 -13.82 10.88 3.86
CA LEU A 99 -13.47 10.10 2.68
C LEU A 99 -12.43 10.84 1.83
N PRO A 100 -11.56 10.11 1.11
CA PRO A 100 -10.67 10.71 0.13
C PRO A 100 -11.45 11.54 -0.89
N THR A 101 -11.17 12.83 -0.93
CA THR A 101 -11.71 13.78 -1.92
C THR A 101 -10.75 13.93 -3.10
N PRO A 102 -11.20 14.45 -4.26
CA PRO A 102 -10.27 14.90 -5.31
C PRO A 102 -9.16 15.77 -4.75
N SER A 103 -7.96 15.71 -5.34
CA SER A 103 -6.72 16.35 -4.86
C SER A 103 -6.16 15.85 -3.53
N SER A 104 -6.70 14.75 -2.98
CA SER A 104 -6.14 14.09 -1.80
C SER A 104 -5.18 12.95 -2.15
N ILE A 105 -4.38 12.54 -1.17
CA ILE A 105 -3.40 11.47 -1.32
C ILE A 105 -3.85 10.30 -0.44
N ILE A 106 -3.91 9.10 -1.03
CA ILE A 106 -4.15 7.86 -0.31
C ILE A 106 -2.80 7.19 -0.06
N ALA A 107 -2.47 6.98 1.21
CA ALA A 107 -1.36 6.13 1.63
C ALA A 107 -1.90 4.74 1.92
N SER A 108 -1.77 3.80 0.97
CA SER A 108 -2.34 2.45 1.10
C SER A 108 -1.30 1.43 1.52
N SER A 109 -1.71 0.48 2.36
CA SER A 109 -0.95 -0.77 2.52
C SER A 109 -0.86 -1.51 1.19
N PHE A 110 0.24 -2.24 0.96
CA PHE A 110 0.44 -2.99 -0.28
C PHE A 110 0.64 -4.49 -0.01
N THR A 111 -0.34 -5.30 -0.40
CA THR A 111 -0.41 -6.73 -0.08
C THR A 111 -0.74 -7.60 -1.28
N SER A 112 -1.56 -7.11 -2.22
CA SER A 112 -2.06 -7.88 -3.36
C SER A 112 -2.27 -6.99 -4.59
N PRO A 113 -2.18 -7.51 -5.83
CA PRO A 113 -2.61 -6.78 -7.03
C PRO A 113 -4.10 -6.36 -6.97
N VAL A 114 -4.91 -7.08 -6.17
CA VAL A 114 -6.31 -6.74 -5.93
C VAL A 114 -6.45 -5.38 -5.22
N ASP A 115 -5.44 -4.94 -4.46
CA ASP A 115 -5.45 -3.62 -3.80
C ASP A 115 -5.56 -2.49 -4.83
N ALA A 116 -4.75 -2.56 -5.88
CA ALA A 116 -4.78 -1.57 -6.96
C ALA A 116 -6.11 -1.61 -7.72
N LEU A 117 -6.64 -2.81 -8.00
CA LEU A 117 -7.92 -2.97 -8.68
C LEU A 117 -9.09 -2.37 -7.89
N TYR A 118 -9.14 -2.65 -6.58
CA TYR A 118 -10.16 -2.11 -5.69
C TYR A 118 -10.09 -0.58 -5.60
N LEU A 119 -8.88 -0.02 -5.40
CA LEU A 119 -8.69 1.42 -5.32
C LEU A 119 -9.09 2.11 -6.63
N ALA A 120 -8.81 1.49 -7.77
CA ALA A 120 -9.26 1.97 -9.08
C ALA A 120 -10.77 1.95 -9.25
N ALA A 121 -11.44 0.87 -8.82
CA ALA A 121 -12.88 0.73 -8.94
C ALA A 121 -13.67 1.80 -8.15
N ILE A 122 -13.10 2.30 -7.04
CA ILE A 122 -13.74 3.33 -6.20
C ILE A 122 -13.31 4.74 -6.59
N PHE A 123 -12.01 5.00 -6.55
CA PHE A 123 -11.48 6.36 -6.56
C PHE A 123 -11.02 6.84 -7.95
N ASP A 124 -10.87 5.95 -8.93
CA ASP A 124 -10.21 6.22 -10.23
C ASP A 124 -8.89 7.01 -10.07
N PRO A 125 -7.93 6.51 -9.27
CA PRO A 125 -6.77 7.28 -8.86
C PRO A 125 -5.61 7.18 -9.87
N VAL A 126 -4.70 8.16 -9.77
CA VAL A 126 -3.37 8.06 -10.37
C VAL A 126 -2.49 7.22 -9.45
N PHE A 127 -2.03 6.07 -9.94
CA PHE A 127 -1.13 5.20 -9.17
C PHE A 127 0.31 5.68 -9.23
N THR A 128 1.04 5.52 -8.13
CA THR A 128 2.44 5.88 -8.05
C THR A 128 3.29 4.79 -7.39
N VAL A 129 4.55 4.71 -7.78
CA VAL A 129 5.57 3.86 -7.16
C VAL A 129 6.49 4.73 -6.33
N SER A 130 6.67 4.34 -5.06
CA SER A 130 7.66 4.92 -4.16
C SER A 130 8.87 3.99 -4.03
N TYR A 131 10.03 4.57 -3.79
CA TYR A 131 11.28 3.84 -3.50
C TYR A 131 11.80 4.22 -2.11
N PRO A 132 12.49 3.32 -1.40
CA PRO A 132 12.93 3.60 -0.03
C PRO A 132 13.97 4.73 0.07
N GLY A 133 14.73 4.98 -1.00
CA GLY A 133 15.81 5.98 -1.03
C GLY A 133 15.47 7.35 -1.61
N THR A 134 14.25 7.55 -2.14
CA THR A 134 13.88 8.78 -2.86
C THR A 134 12.60 9.40 -2.30
N ARG A 135 12.55 10.75 -2.28
CA ARG A 135 11.33 11.51 -1.95
C ARG A 135 10.37 11.65 -3.14
N GLN A 136 10.85 11.39 -4.34
CA GLN A 136 10.06 11.44 -5.56
C GLN A 136 9.38 10.10 -5.86
N VAL A 137 8.32 10.17 -6.65
CA VAL A 137 7.51 9.03 -7.05
C VAL A 137 7.49 8.87 -8.57
N ARG A 138 7.19 7.65 -9.02
CA ARG A 138 6.97 7.36 -10.44
C ARG A 138 5.47 7.15 -10.69
N PRO A 139 4.79 7.96 -11.52
CA PRO A 139 3.42 7.67 -11.91
C PRO A 139 3.37 6.41 -12.80
N ILE A 140 2.37 5.57 -12.58
CA ILE A 140 2.17 4.30 -13.29
C ILE A 140 0.69 4.06 -13.59
N SER A 141 0.42 3.22 -14.57
CA SER A 141 -0.94 2.78 -14.89
C SER A 141 -1.47 1.75 -13.88
N LEU A 142 -2.78 1.50 -13.89
CA LEU A 142 -3.41 0.43 -13.11
C LEU A 142 -2.74 -0.93 -13.37
N LEU A 143 -2.54 -1.30 -14.63
CA LEU A 143 -1.87 -2.55 -14.99
C LEU A 143 -0.44 -2.57 -14.45
N GLY A 144 0.28 -1.45 -14.53
CA GLY A 144 1.60 -1.30 -13.92
C GLY A 144 1.58 -1.53 -12.41
N ALA A 145 0.56 -1.04 -11.70
CA ALA A 145 0.42 -1.20 -10.26
C ALA A 145 0.12 -2.66 -9.86
N MET A 146 -0.73 -3.33 -10.64
CA MET A 146 -1.03 -4.74 -10.45
C MET A 146 0.20 -5.62 -10.73
N LEU A 147 0.89 -5.39 -11.84
CA LEU A 147 2.12 -6.12 -12.16
C LEU A 147 3.23 -5.83 -11.15
N ARG A 148 3.28 -4.62 -10.60
CA ARG A 148 4.22 -4.26 -9.52
C ARG A 148 4.01 -5.13 -8.28
N ALA A 149 2.77 -5.43 -7.91
CA ALA A 149 2.47 -6.30 -6.77
C ALA A 149 3.01 -7.73 -6.96
N LEU A 150 3.04 -8.15 -8.22
CA LEU A 150 3.50 -9.47 -8.65
C LEU A 150 5.01 -9.51 -8.96
N SER A 151 5.64 -8.33 -9.11
CA SER A 151 7.07 -8.16 -9.41
C SER A 151 7.95 -8.25 -8.16
N GLY A 152 9.25 -8.44 -8.37
CA GLY A 152 10.25 -8.43 -7.29
C GLY A 152 10.39 -7.06 -6.61
N PRO A 153 10.92 -7.02 -5.37
CA PRO A 153 11.26 -5.76 -4.73
C PRO A 153 12.28 -4.99 -5.59
N GLU A 154 12.02 -3.70 -5.82
CA GLU A 154 13.01 -2.80 -6.46
C GLU A 154 13.44 -1.77 -5.43
N GLU A 155 14.74 -1.67 -5.20
CA GLU A 155 15.31 -0.72 -4.24
C GLU A 155 15.50 0.67 -4.84
N ALA A 156 15.76 0.73 -6.15
CA ALA A 156 16.07 1.94 -6.89
C ALA A 156 15.19 2.03 -8.14
N PRO A 157 14.90 3.26 -8.59
CA PRO A 157 14.20 3.47 -9.85
C PRO A 157 15.02 2.93 -11.03
N PRO A 158 14.37 2.37 -12.07
CA PRO A 158 15.06 2.00 -13.29
C PRO A 158 15.73 3.21 -13.95
N ALA A 159 16.90 2.99 -14.57
CA ALA A 159 17.66 4.05 -15.24
C ALA A 159 16.82 4.70 -16.35
N GLY A 160 16.82 6.05 -16.39
CA GLY A 160 16.12 6.84 -17.41
C GLY A 160 14.63 7.11 -17.16
N VAL A 161 14.08 6.69 -16.01
CA VAL A 161 12.67 6.96 -15.67
C VAL A 161 12.51 8.34 -15.02
N LYS A 162 11.56 9.15 -15.51
CA LYS A 162 11.20 10.44 -14.91
C LYS A 162 10.56 10.23 -13.54
N LEU A 163 11.22 10.76 -12.51
CA LEU A 163 10.69 10.87 -11.17
C LEU A 163 9.99 12.23 -11.02
N VAL A 164 8.81 12.22 -10.39
CA VAL A 164 7.94 13.38 -10.25
C VAL A 164 7.65 13.62 -8.78
N ASP A 165 7.45 14.87 -8.40
CA ASP A 165 7.07 15.20 -7.03
C ASP A 165 5.57 14.96 -6.80
N LEU A 166 5.18 14.60 -5.57
CA LEU A 166 3.77 14.43 -5.25
C LEU A 166 3.01 15.75 -5.38
N GLY A 167 3.61 16.88 -4.99
CA GLY A 167 3.00 18.20 -5.17
C GLY A 167 2.70 18.52 -6.64
N THR A 168 3.64 18.21 -7.54
CA THR A 168 3.43 18.41 -8.99
C THR A 168 2.34 17.51 -9.55
N LEU A 169 2.23 16.25 -9.09
CA LEU A 169 1.16 15.36 -9.52
C LEU A 169 -0.23 15.83 -9.05
N VAL A 170 -0.31 16.40 -7.84
CA VAL A 170 -1.56 16.99 -7.32
C VAL A 170 -1.99 18.18 -8.17
N SER A 171 -1.05 19.06 -8.54
CA SER A 171 -1.36 20.22 -9.38
C SER A 171 -1.73 19.85 -10.82
N GLU A 172 -1.13 18.79 -11.37
CA GLU A 172 -1.44 18.30 -12.73
C GLU A 172 -2.79 17.57 -12.79
N ASN A 173 -3.27 16.98 -11.69
CA ASN A 173 -4.48 16.16 -11.64
C ASN A 173 -5.42 16.57 -10.49
N PRO A 174 -6.01 17.79 -10.53
CA PRO A 174 -6.82 18.31 -9.43
C PRO A 174 -8.10 17.48 -9.17
N ASP A 175 -8.67 16.89 -10.22
CA ASP A 175 -9.92 16.11 -10.14
C ASP A 175 -9.70 14.65 -9.70
N SER A 176 -8.45 14.21 -9.60
CA SER A 176 -8.10 12.81 -9.30
C SER A 176 -7.51 12.65 -7.91
N VAL A 177 -7.64 11.44 -7.36
CA VAL A 177 -6.96 11.06 -6.12
C VAL A 177 -5.62 10.42 -6.48
N ILE A 178 -4.58 10.65 -5.69
CA ILE A 178 -3.27 10.02 -5.91
C ILE A 178 -3.08 8.89 -4.92
N VAL A 179 -2.82 7.68 -5.41
CA VAL A 179 -2.51 6.53 -4.57
C VAL A 179 -1.01 6.33 -4.50
N VAL A 180 -0.50 6.26 -3.28
CA VAL A 180 0.89 5.96 -2.95
C VAL A 180 0.93 4.67 -2.14
N PHE A 181 1.84 3.78 -2.51
CA PHE A 181 2.18 2.58 -1.74
C PHE A 181 3.50 2.81 -0.97
N PRO A 182 3.45 3.39 0.24
CA PRO A 182 4.64 3.81 0.97
C PRO A 182 5.51 2.65 1.47
N GLU A 183 5.00 1.42 1.52
CA GLU A 183 5.77 0.21 1.89
C GLU A 183 6.76 -0.23 0.80
N CYS A 184 6.71 0.38 -0.40
CA CYS A 184 7.55 0.09 -1.58
C CYS A 184 7.50 -1.33 -2.13
N THR A 185 6.88 -2.27 -1.42
CA THR A 185 6.83 -3.68 -1.79
C THR A 185 5.66 -4.38 -1.10
N THR A 186 5.22 -5.50 -1.67
CA THR A 186 4.11 -6.28 -1.13
C THR A 186 4.45 -7.02 0.16
N THR A 187 3.48 -7.13 1.07
CA THR A 187 3.60 -7.95 2.28
C THR A 187 2.46 -8.97 2.36
N ASN A 188 2.51 -9.84 3.37
CA ASN A 188 1.41 -10.74 3.71
C ASN A 188 0.32 -10.08 4.58
N GLY A 189 0.39 -8.76 4.81
CA GLY A 189 -0.56 -8.03 5.63
C GLY A 189 -0.50 -8.32 7.13
N LYS A 190 0.53 -9.01 7.64
CA LYS A 190 0.73 -9.26 9.09
C LYS A 190 1.59 -8.21 9.79
N GLY A 191 2.23 -7.31 9.04
CA GLY A 191 3.03 -6.22 9.57
C GLY A 191 3.18 -5.12 8.52
N ILE A 192 3.38 -3.88 8.98
CA ILE A 192 3.60 -2.72 8.12
C ILE A 192 5.09 -2.41 8.06
N LEU A 193 5.65 -2.36 6.86
CA LEU A 193 7.06 -2.03 6.65
C LEU A 193 7.35 -0.54 6.94
N PRO A 194 8.62 -0.18 7.15
CA PRO A 194 9.02 1.22 7.24
C PRO A 194 8.63 1.98 5.96
N LEU A 195 7.96 3.11 6.14
CA LEU A 195 7.46 3.91 5.03
C LEU A 195 8.59 4.66 4.30
N SER A 196 8.45 4.76 2.98
CA SER A 196 9.29 5.62 2.13
C SER A 196 9.10 7.09 2.47
N PRO A 197 10.16 7.92 2.35
CA PRO A 197 10.07 9.36 2.54
C PRO A 197 9.28 10.08 1.42
N SER A 198 8.69 9.36 0.45
CA SER A 198 7.88 9.97 -0.61
C SER A 198 6.72 10.81 -0.08
N LEU A 199 6.10 10.40 1.03
CA LEU A 199 5.00 11.13 1.67
C LEU A 199 5.40 12.50 2.25
N LEU A 200 6.69 12.76 2.44
CA LEU A 200 7.19 14.05 2.97
C LEU A 200 7.11 15.18 1.95
N ASN A 201 6.96 14.82 0.68
CA ASN A 201 7.02 15.76 -0.42
C ASN A 201 5.64 16.34 -0.78
N VAL A 202 4.62 15.95 -0.02
CA VAL A 202 3.22 16.40 -0.12
C VAL A 202 3.07 17.86 0.33
N PRO A 203 2.29 18.70 -0.38
CA PRO A 203 1.92 20.05 0.07
C PRO A 203 1.21 20.02 1.43
N SER A 204 1.45 21.01 2.29
CA SER A 204 0.87 21.04 3.65
C SER A 204 -0.66 21.17 3.66
N THR A 205 -1.25 21.70 2.60
CA THR A 205 -2.69 21.83 2.42
C THR A 205 -3.38 20.52 2.02
N THR A 206 -2.63 19.54 1.51
CA THR A 206 -3.16 18.28 0.98
C THR A 206 -3.37 17.26 2.10
N LYS A 207 -4.55 16.65 2.12
CA LYS A 207 -4.92 15.58 3.07
C LYS A 207 -4.31 14.25 2.65
N ILE A 208 -3.63 13.57 3.58
CA ILE A 208 -3.14 12.20 3.42
C ILE A 208 -4.09 11.25 4.14
N PHE A 209 -4.74 10.33 3.43
CA PHE A 209 -5.65 9.33 3.99
C PHE A 209 -4.96 7.96 4.06
N PRO A 210 -4.62 7.45 5.26
CA PRO A 210 -4.11 6.10 5.43
C PRO A 210 -5.24 5.08 5.20
N ILE A 211 -5.05 4.15 4.27
CA ILE A 211 -6.00 3.07 3.97
C ILE A 211 -5.31 1.72 4.15
N ASN A 212 -5.96 0.82 4.90
CA ASN A 212 -5.52 -0.55 5.04
C ASN A 212 -6.56 -1.50 4.43
N LEU A 213 -6.09 -2.42 3.59
CA LEU A 213 -6.91 -3.47 3.00
C LEU A 213 -6.53 -4.82 3.59
N ARG A 214 -7.53 -5.55 4.05
CA ARG A 214 -7.35 -6.89 4.60
C ARG A 214 -8.27 -7.90 3.94
N TYR A 215 -7.69 -9.03 3.55
CA TYR A 215 -8.40 -10.11 2.89
C TYR A 215 -8.85 -11.19 3.88
N SER A 216 -10.04 -11.70 3.65
CA SER A 216 -10.56 -12.91 4.27
C SER A 216 -11.09 -13.82 3.17
N PRO A 217 -10.44 -14.95 2.89
CA PRO A 217 -9.21 -15.44 3.53
C PRO A 217 -7.91 -14.73 3.05
N PRO A 218 -6.79 -14.86 3.79
CA PRO A 218 -5.56 -14.07 3.57
C PRO A 218 -4.59 -14.60 2.48
N ASP A 219 -4.94 -15.67 1.78
CA ASP A 219 -4.09 -16.37 0.81
C ASP A 219 -4.02 -15.73 -0.59
N ILE A 220 -4.77 -14.63 -0.78
CA ILE A 220 -4.73 -13.75 -1.96
C ILE A 220 -3.57 -12.73 -1.86
N THR A 221 -2.83 -12.73 -0.74
CA THR A 221 -1.65 -11.87 -0.58
C THR A 221 -0.47 -12.37 -1.41
N THR A 222 0.35 -11.44 -1.89
CA THR A 222 1.46 -11.71 -2.81
C THR A 222 2.81 -11.29 -2.23
N PRO A 223 3.21 -11.82 -1.05
CA PRO A 223 4.48 -11.43 -0.43
C PRO A 223 5.71 -11.92 -1.22
N LEU A 224 5.55 -12.95 -2.06
CA LEU A 224 6.61 -13.54 -2.87
C LEU A 224 6.37 -13.25 -4.36
N PRO A 225 7.39 -12.73 -5.08
CA PRO A 225 7.30 -12.53 -6.52
C PRO A 225 7.33 -13.88 -7.26
N GLY A 226 6.80 -13.90 -8.48
CA GLY A 226 6.87 -15.07 -9.38
C GLY A 226 5.86 -16.19 -9.10
N ARG A 227 5.03 -16.08 -8.05
CA ARG A 227 3.99 -17.08 -7.70
C ARG A 227 2.64 -16.78 -8.34
N TYR A 228 2.64 -16.47 -9.64
CA TYR A 228 1.44 -16.05 -10.37
C TYR A 228 0.36 -17.15 -10.38
N TRP A 229 0.77 -18.39 -10.65
CA TRP A 229 -0.16 -19.52 -10.71
C TRP A 229 -0.77 -19.84 -9.34
N SER A 230 0.04 -19.82 -8.27
CA SER A 230 -0.47 -20.03 -6.92
C SER A 230 -1.43 -18.93 -6.49
N PHE A 231 -1.12 -17.67 -6.84
CA PHE A 231 -2.02 -16.55 -6.60
C PHE A 231 -3.35 -16.71 -7.37
N LEU A 232 -3.27 -17.03 -8.67
CA LEU A 232 -4.44 -17.19 -9.52
C LEU A 232 -5.32 -18.37 -9.06
N TRP A 233 -4.67 -19.48 -8.67
CA TRP A 233 -5.33 -20.61 -8.03
C TRP A 233 -6.08 -20.17 -6.78
N ASN A 234 -5.40 -19.56 -5.80
CA ASN A 234 -6.03 -19.12 -4.55
C ASN A 234 -7.16 -18.11 -4.79
N LEU A 235 -6.99 -17.21 -5.77
CA LEU A 235 -7.99 -16.21 -6.14
C LEU A 235 -9.24 -16.82 -6.77
N LEU A 236 -9.11 -17.85 -7.61
CA LEU A 236 -10.23 -18.39 -8.39
C LEU A 236 -10.81 -19.69 -7.82
N SER A 237 -10.01 -20.49 -7.13
CA SER A 237 -10.43 -21.79 -6.59
C SER A 237 -11.42 -21.65 -5.44
N GLN A 238 -11.38 -20.52 -4.74
CA GLN A 238 -12.28 -20.26 -3.63
C GLN A 238 -13.63 -19.71 -4.11
N GLN A 239 -14.67 -20.01 -3.33
CA GLN A 239 -16.04 -19.62 -3.67
C GLN A 239 -16.24 -18.11 -3.51
N THR A 240 -15.84 -17.55 -2.36
CA THR A 240 -16.05 -16.14 -2.03
C THR A 240 -14.84 -15.55 -1.30
N HIS A 241 -14.57 -14.28 -1.62
CA HIS A 241 -13.55 -13.47 -0.97
C HIS A 241 -14.19 -12.24 -0.34
N CYS A 242 -13.69 -11.86 0.83
CA CYS A 242 -14.11 -10.64 1.52
C CYS A 242 -12.94 -9.68 1.68
N ILE A 243 -13.13 -8.44 1.22
CA ILE A 243 -12.18 -7.34 1.45
C ILE A 243 -12.71 -6.48 2.61
N ARG A 244 -11.93 -6.35 3.66
CA ARG A 244 -12.19 -5.41 4.76
C ARG A 244 -11.31 -4.20 4.55
N VAL A 245 -11.93 -3.06 4.30
CA VAL A 245 -11.24 -1.81 3.97
C VAL A 245 -11.45 -0.85 5.11
N ARG A 246 -10.33 -0.33 5.62
CA ARG A 246 -10.31 0.57 6.77
C ARG A 246 -9.62 1.85 6.40
N ILE A 247 -10.29 2.97 6.64
CA ILE A 247 -9.80 4.32 6.33
C ILE A 247 -9.60 5.07 7.64
N ALA A 248 -8.40 5.60 7.87
CA ALA A 248 -8.10 6.47 9.02
C ALA A 248 -8.44 7.93 8.73
N GLU A 249 -8.40 8.75 9.79
CA GLU A 249 -8.44 10.20 9.69
C GLU A 249 -7.31 10.75 8.81
N ALA A 250 -7.58 11.87 8.14
CA ALA A 250 -6.60 12.58 7.34
C ALA A 250 -5.43 13.08 8.20
N VAL A 251 -4.21 12.84 7.72
CA VAL A 251 -2.97 13.37 8.26
C VAL A 251 -2.48 14.51 7.37
N TYR A 252 -1.93 15.56 7.97
CA TYR A 252 -1.32 16.69 7.26
C TYR A 252 0.19 16.65 7.42
N ASN A 253 0.91 17.16 6.43
CA ASN A 253 2.36 17.32 6.50
C ASN A 253 2.70 18.76 6.93
N PRO A 254 3.10 19.01 8.19
CA PRO A 254 3.47 20.34 8.64
C PRO A 254 4.82 20.84 8.08
N ALA A 255 5.64 19.95 7.49
CA ALA A 255 7.04 20.24 7.18
C ALA A 255 7.28 21.09 5.92
N LYS A 256 6.23 21.40 5.12
CA LYS A 256 6.32 22.33 3.98
C LYS A 256 5.39 23.53 4.19
N PRO A 257 5.87 24.68 4.69
CA PRO A 257 5.07 25.90 4.65
C PRO A 257 4.97 26.38 3.20
N GLY A 258 3.79 26.26 2.61
CA GLY A 258 3.42 27.02 1.40
C GLY A 258 2.41 28.07 1.84
N ASP A 259 2.82 29.34 1.77
CA ASP A 259 2.02 30.57 1.79
C ASP A 259 0.71 30.57 2.60
N VAL A 260 0.82 30.76 3.92
CA VAL A 260 -0.15 31.60 4.64
C VAL A 260 0.64 32.44 5.65
N SER A 261 0.80 33.71 5.30
CA SER A 261 1.19 34.77 6.21
C SER A 261 0.24 34.87 7.40
N SER A 262 0.84 35.06 8.58
CA SER A 262 0.34 35.83 9.73
C SER A 262 0.23 35.05 11.05
N GLU A 263 1.12 35.45 11.95
CA GLU A 263 0.91 35.58 13.41
C GLU A 263 0.77 34.30 14.24
N LYS A 264 1.92 33.71 14.61
CA LYS A 264 2.15 33.09 15.94
C LYS A 264 3.61 32.64 16.10
N LYS A 265 4.57 33.57 16.05
CA LYS A 265 6.01 33.25 16.13
C LYS A 265 6.80 33.83 17.32
N ASP A 266 6.13 34.32 18.36
CA ASP A 266 6.85 35.05 19.44
C ASP A 266 6.83 34.40 20.84
N LYS A 267 6.50 33.11 20.99
CA LYS A 267 6.39 32.50 22.34
C LYS A 267 7.33 31.36 22.72
N TYR A 268 8.25 30.94 21.84
CA TYR A 268 9.11 29.78 22.13
C TYR A 268 10.63 30.03 22.05
N LEU A 269 11.06 31.26 21.74
CA LEU A 269 12.48 31.58 21.60
C LEU A 269 13.23 31.80 22.93
N VAL A 270 12.54 31.72 24.08
CA VAL A 270 13.13 32.14 25.37
C VAL A 270 13.69 30.99 26.23
N ASN A 271 13.56 29.73 25.81
CA ASN A 271 13.87 28.58 26.68
C ASN A 271 14.98 27.63 26.17
N PHE A 272 15.75 27.99 25.15
CA PHE A 272 16.73 27.07 24.53
C PHE A 272 18.21 27.43 24.75
N LEU A 273 18.49 28.36 25.67
CA LEU A 273 19.85 28.89 25.90
C LEU A 273 20.42 28.53 27.28
N ASP A 274 20.11 27.33 27.78
CA ASP A 274 20.77 26.83 28.99
C ASP A 274 20.79 25.29 29.03
N LEU A 275 21.96 24.75 29.40
CA LEU A 275 22.30 23.38 29.82
C LEU A 275 23.17 22.52 28.85
N PRO A 276 24.10 21.71 29.42
CA PRO A 276 25.49 21.65 28.99
C PRO A 276 25.89 20.35 28.29
N GLU A 277 27.08 20.38 27.69
CA GLU A 277 27.79 19.29 27.04
C GLU A 277 28.09 18.14 28.02
N GLU A 278 27.56 16.94 27.74
CA GLU A 278 28.13 15.68 28.24
C GLU A 278 28.28 14.69 27.08
N GLU A 279 29.54 14.38 26.78
CA GLU A 279 29.95 13.28 25.93
C GLU A 279 29.61 11.95 26.60
N SER A 280 28.90 11.07 25.89
CA SER A 280 29.10 9.63 26.06
C SER A 280 28.86 8.90 24.76
N THR A 281 29.87 8.10 24.44
CA THR A 281 30.05 7.30 23.24
C THR A 281 29.17 6.06 23.35
N ASP A 282 28.31 5.80 22.35
CA ASP A 282 27.84 4.43 22.10
C ASP A 282 27.58 4.19 20.61
N MET A 283 28.50 3.40 20.06
CA MET A 283 28.56 2.94 18.67
C MET A 283 27.78 1.64 18.52
N SER A 284 26.59 1.70 17.90
CA SER A 284 25.95 0.49 17.35
C SER A 284 24.87 0.81 16.30
N SER A 285 25.23 0.63 15.03
CA SER A 285 24.41 0.04 13.97
C SER A 285 23.00 0.63 13.73
N GLY A 286 22.94 1.74 12.98
CA GLY A 286 21.73 2.19 12.30
C GLY A 286 22.10 3.06 11.11
N MET A 287 21.90 2.53 9.89
CA MET A 287 22.05 3.28 8.64
C MET A 287 21.26 4.60 8.73
N ARG A 288 21.95 5.71 9.00
CA ARG A 288 21.36 7.05 9.03
C ARG A 288 20.69 7.30 7.68
N LYS A 289 19.35 7.34 7.67
CA LYS A 289 18.56 7.87 6.55
C LYS A 289 19.13 9.23 6.21
N ARG A 290 19.62 9.40 4.99
CA ARG A 290 20.17 10.66 4.50
C ARG A 290 19.05 11.71 4.49
N GLY A 291 19.04 12.60 5.50
CA GLY A 291 18.27 13.86 5.50
C GLY A 291 16.77 13.78 5.74
N VAL A 292 16.27 13.03 6.72
CA VAL A 292 14.87 13.18 7.20
C VAL A 292 14.89 13.87 8.55
N ASN A 293 14.20 15.01 8.68
CA ASN A 293 14.12 15.78 9.93
C ASN A 293 13.25 15.05 10.97
N ALA A 294 13.39 15.38 12.26
CA ALA A 294 12.61 14.75 13.33
C ALA A 294 11.09 14.96 13.15
N GLU A 295 10.66 16.12 12.67
CA GLU A 295 9.26 16.43 12.38
C GLU A 295 8.72 15.64 11.17
N GLU A 296 9.53 15.50 10.12
CA GLU A 296 9.20 14.68 8.96
C GLU A 296 9.05 13.21 9.36
N GLN A 297 9.94 12.72 10.23
CA GLN A 297 9.87 11.35 10.73
C GLN A 297 8.59 11.12 11.55
N LYS A 298 8.12 12.10 12.34
CA LYS A 298 6.83 12.04 13.04
C LYS A 298 5.64 11.84 12.09
N VAL A 299 5.62 12.51 10.93
CA VAL A 299 4.55 12.33 9.93
C VAL A 299 4.53 10.91 9.39
N LEU A 300 5.70 10.36 9.03
CA LEU A 300 5.82 8.98 8.58
C LEU A 300 5.41 7.99 9.68
N ASP A 301 5.74 8.30 10.94
CA ASP A 301 5.39 7.46 12.07
C ASP A 301 3.89 7.51 12.36
N GLN A 302 3.24 8.67 12.25
CA GLN A 302 1.80 8.83 12.39
C GLN A 302 1.04 8.06 11.30
N VAL A 303 1.46 8.16 10.03
CA VAL A 303 0.85 7.39 8.92
C VAL A 303 1.10 5.89 9.12
N GLY A 304 2.31 5.50 9.50
CA GLY A 304 2.67 4.09 9.75
C GLY A 304 1.90 3.48 10.92
N GLU A 305 1.71 4.24 11.99
CA GLU A 305 0.92 3.84 13.16
C GLU A 305 -0.57 3.75 12.82
N ALA A 306 -1.11 4.70 12.04
CA ALA A 306 -2.47 4.61 11.54
C ALA A 306 -2.68 3.34 10.70
N LEU A 307 -1.79 3.03 9.75
CA LEU A 307 -1.86 1.81 8.94
C LEU A 307 -1.79 0.54 9.80
N ALA A 308 -0.91 0.52 10.81
CA ALA A 308 -0.75 -0.61 11.73
C ALA A 308 -2.02 -0.82 12.58
N ARG A 309 -2.58 0.27 13.12
CA ARG A 309 -3.80 0.28 13.93
C ARG A 309 -5.02 -0.18 13.12
N LEU A 310 -5.18 0.32 11.89
CA LEU A 310 -6.25 -0.10 10.98
C LEU A 310 -6.16 -1.60 10.67
N GLY A 311 -4.96 -2.08 10.32
CA GLY A 311 -4.69 -3.48 10.02
C GLY A 311 -4.78 -4.42 11.22
N ARG A 312 -4.77 -3.88 12.46
CA ARG A 312 -4.56 -4.62 13.72
C ARG A 312 -3.26 -5.42 13.69
N VAL A 313 -2.21 -4.79 13.20
CA VAL A 313 -0.86 -5.36 13.05
C VAL A 313 0.17 -4.43 13.67
N LYS A 314 1.40 -4.92 13.83
CA LYS A 314 2.51 -4.09 14.34
C LYS A 314 3.35 -3.56 13.17
N ARG A 315 4.05 -2.46 13.42
CA ARG A 315 5.13 -1.99 12.55
C ARG A 315 6.34 -2.91 12.72
N VAL A 316 7.04 -3.16 11.64
CA VAL A 316 8.24 -4.01 11.62
C VAL A 316 9.44 -3.22 11.12
N GLY A 317 10.65 -3.58 11.57
CA GLY A 317 11.89 -2.94 11.15
C GLY A 317 12.47 -3.50 9.84
N LEU A 318 11.80 -4.46 9.21
CA LEU A 318 12.25 -5.11 7.98
C LEU A 318 12.08 -4.19 6.77
N THR A 319 13.12 -4.09 5.95
CA THR A 319 13.18 -3.19 4.80
C THR A 319 12.98 -3.92 3.47
N VAL A 320 12.87 -3.15 2.38
CA VAL A 320 12.83 -3.69 1.02
C VAL A 320 14.08 -4.54 0.69
N LYS A 321 15.24 -4.17 1.27
CA LYS A 321 16.49 -4.93 1.13
C LYS A 321 16.40 -6.32 1.75
N ASP A 322 15.81 -6.39 2.95
CA ASP A 322 15.59 -7.66 3.65
C ASP A 322 14.62 -8.55 2.87
N LYS A 323 13.63 -7.96 2.20
CA LYS A 323 12.75 -8.69 1.28
C LYS A 323 13.51 -9.21 0.07
N ALA A 324 14.37 -8.40 -0.56
CA ALA A 324 15.18 -8.86 -1.69
C ALA A 324 16.09 -10.04 -1.30
N ALA A 325 16.74 -9.95 -0.13
CA ALA A 325 17.51 -11.04 0.46
C ALA A 325 16.66 -12.28 0.75
N PHE A 326 15.44 -12.11 1.28
CA PHE A 326 14.49 -13.20 1.52
C PHE A 326 14.09 -13.91 0.23
N VAL A 327 13.75 -13.17 -0.81
CA VAL A 327 13.39 -13.73 -2.13
C VAL A 327 14.57 -14.48 -2.74
N GLY A 328 15.79 -13.95 -2.61
CA GLY A 328 17.02 -14.63 -3.03
C GLY A 328 17.27 -15.94 -2.28
N ALA A 329 17.04 -15.97 -0.97
CA ALA A 329 17.18 -17.18 -0.15
C ALA A 329 16.03 -18.19 -0.39
N TRP A 330 14.84 -17.71 -0.72
CA TRP A 330 13.65 -18.54 -0.96
C TRP A 330 13.68 -19.20 -2.34
N SER A 331 14.12 -18.49 -3.38
CA SER A 331 14.25 -19.02 -4.74
C SER A 331 15.27 -20.16 -4.84
N LYS A 332 16.39 -20.07 -4.10
CA LYS A 332 17.39 -21.15 -3.98
C LYS A 332 16.86 -22.45 -3.35
N LYS A 333 15.69 -22.43 -2.70
CA LYS A 333 15.04 -23.62 -2.13
C LYS A 333 14.14 -24.33 -3.15
N ILE A 334 13.64 -23.59 -4.15
CA ILE A 334 12.67 -24.09 -5.13
C ILE A 334 13.39 -24.70 -6.35
N ARG A 335 14.61 -24.24 -6.65
CA ARG A 335 15.55 -24.95 -7.52
C ARG A 335 16.17 -26.12 -6.77
#